data_AF-A0A7S3WJF8-F1
#
_entry.id   AF-A0A7S3WJF8-F1
#
_cell.length_a   1.000
_cell.length_b   1.000
_cell.length_c   1.000
_cell.angle_alpha   90.00
_cell.angle_beta   90.00
_cell.angle_gamma   90.00
#
_symmetry.space_group_name_H-M   'P 1'
#
loop_
_entity.id
_entity.type
_entity.pdbx_description
1 polymer ?
#
loop_
_entity_poly.entity_id
_entity_poly.type
_entity_poly.pdbx_seq_one_letter_code
_entity_poly.pdbx_strand_id
1 'polypeptide(L)'
;PSCMLGRALVRQQALHWLTMAASAHRSTDRFERALSSVDISSSPRVQLVYPARAADMSIGGTITASILEGTSVAVLDSSFNPPTCAHMHMLRTVAERFGASHRLLLLATQNADKPVVGASLVQRLQMMELLARAEVGESTLCGITAHPLFVDKAMALRRLYGDG
;
A
#
# COMPACT_ATOMS: atom_id res chain seq x y z
N PRO A 1 -37.35 33.04 -11.58
CA PRO A 1 -36.85 32.29 -10.39
C PRO A 1 -36.05 31.01 -10.70
N SER A 2 -36.25 30.33 -11.85
CA SER A 2 -35.62 29.02 -12.14
C SER A 2 -34.18 29.02 -12.69
N CYS A 3 -33.51 30.16 -12.84
CA CYS A 3 -32.15 30.23 -13.44
C CYS A 3 -31.00 30.11 -12.41
N MET A 4 -31.26 30.33 -11.12
CA MET A 4 -30.20 30.30 -10.09
C MET A 4 -29.88 28.90 -9.55
N LEU A 5 -30.82 27.95 -9.58
CA LEU A 5 -30.58 26.57 -9.09
C LEU A 5 -29.60 25.78 -9.99
N GLY A 6 -29.61 25.99 -11.31
CA GLY A 6 -28.73 25.28 -12.23
C GLY A 6 -27.24 25.63 -12.09
N ARG A 7 -26.93 26.90 -11.75
CA ARG A 7 -25.53 27.35 -11.58
C ARG A 7 -24.89 26.82 -10.29
N ALA A 8 -25.67 26.63 -9.23
CA ALA A 8 -25.20 26.06 -7.98
C ALA A 8 -24.87 24.56 -8.13
N LEU A 9 -25.70 23.82 -8.85
CA LEU A 9 -25.50 22.38 -9.09
C LEU A 9 -24.26 22.08 -9.96
N VAL A 10 -24.05 22.86 -11.03
CA VAL A 10 -22.85 22.73 -11.89
C VAL A 10 -21.57 23.08 -11.10
N ARG A 11 -21.62 24.09 -10.23
CA ARG A 11 -20.49 24.44 -9.34
C ARG A 11 -20.21 23.33 -8.31
N GLN A 12 -21.23 22.73 -7.73
CA GLN A 12 -21.06 21.60 -6.80
C GLN A 12 -20.47 20.37 -7.50
N GLN A 13 -20.93 20.04 -8.70
CA GLN A 13 -20.36 18.94 -9.49
C GLN A 13 -18.88 19.24 -9.83
N ALA A 14 -18.56 20.45 -10.31
CA ALA A 14 -17.18 20.84 -10.62
C ALA A 14 -16.25 20.76 -9.39
N LEU A 15 -16.70 21.19 -8.22
CA LEU A 15 -15.95 21.07 -6.97
C LEU A 15 -15.73 19.61 -6.55
N HIS A 16 -16.72 18.73 -6.75
CA HIS A 16 -16.58 17.30 -6.50
C HIS A 16 -15.56 16.67 -7.46
N TRP A 17 -15.60 17.01 -8.75
CA TRP A 17 -14.63 16.58 -9.75
C TRP A 17 -13.21 17.06 -9.43
N LEU A 18 -13.04 18.32 -9.05
CA LEU A 18 -11.75 18.87 -8.63
C LEU A 18 -11.22 18.19 -7.36
N THR A 19 -12.10 17.85 -6.42
CA THR A 19 -11.72 17.16 -5.18
C THR A 19 -11.28 15.72 -5.46
N MET A 20 -12.02 14.99 -6.31
CA MET A 20 -11.66 13.63 -6.74
C MET A 20 -10.36 13.63 -7.54
N ALA A 21 -10.19 14.57 -8.50
CA ALA A 21 -8.99 14.70 -9.29
C ALA A 21 -7.77 15.07 -8.43
N ALA A 22 -7.92 15.99 -7.48
CA ALA A 22 -6.86 16.34 -6.54
C ALA A 22 -6.52 15.18 -5.58
N SER A 23 -7.51 14.38 -5.18
CA SER A 23 -7.29 13.17 -4.36
C SER A 23 -6.55 12.08 -5.14
N ALA A 24 -6.95 11.85 -6.39
CA ALA A 24 -6.29 10.90 -7.30
C ALA A 24 -4.85 11.34 -7.60
N HIS A 25 -4.63 12.62 -7.89
CA HIS A 25 -3.30 13.20 -8.13
C HIS A 25 -2.38 13.06 -6.90
N ARG A 26 -2.89 13.41 -5.70
CA ARG A 26 -2.15 13.22 -4.44
C ARG A 26 -1.81 11.75 -4.16
N SER A 27 -2.68 10.82 -4.57
CA SER A 27 -2.42 9.38 -4.44
C SER A 27 -1.30 8.93 -5.36
N THR A 28 -1.28 9.39 -6.61
CA THR A 28 -0.23 9.11 -7.60
C THR A 28 1.14 9.61 -7.14
N ASP A 29 1.28 10.90 -6.78
CA ASP A 29 2.57 11.48 -6.37
C ASP A 29 3.16 10.78 -5.14
N ARG A 30 2.29 10.33 -4.23
CA ARG A 30 2.70 9.56 -3.04
C ARG A 30 3.28 8.21 -3.45
N PHE A 31 2.64 7.49 -4.37
CA PHE A 31 3.14 6.20 -4.83
C PHE A 31 4.42 6.32 -5.65
N GLU A 32 4.53 7.34 -6.49
CA GLU A 32 5.78 7.60 -7.24
C GLU A 32 6.95 7.91 -6.32
N ARG A 33 6.73 8.74 -5.29
CA ARG A 33 7.74 9.02 -4.27
C ARG A 33 8.14 7.76 -3.50
N ALA A 34 7.17 6.92 -3.12
CA ALA A 34 7.46 5.67 -2.45
C ALA A 34 8.25 4.70 -3.35
N LEU A 35 7.86 4.54 -4.61
CA LEU A 35 8.59 3.71 -5.57
C LEU A 35 10.02 4.20 -5.76
N SER A 36 10.22 5.52 -5.80
CA SER A 36 11.54 6.14 -5.88
C SER A 36 12.35 6.00 -4.58
N SER A 37 11.69 5.73 -3.45
CA SER A 37 12.36 5.56 -2.16
C SER A 37 12.89 4.15 -1.94
N VAL A 38 12.61 3.17 -2.80
CA VAL A 38 13.16 1.81 -2.72
C VAL A 38 14.12 1.52 -3.87
N ASP A 39 15.29 0.97 -3.55
CA ASP A 39 16.34 0.69 -4.54
C ASP A 39 17.00 -0.67 -4.25
N ILE A 40 17.17 -1.48 -5.29
CA ILE A 40 17.84 -2.79 -5.22
C ILE A 40 19.31 -2.66 -4.80
N SER A 41 19.97 -1.54 -5.13
CA SER A 41 21.39 -1.32 -4.83
C SER A 41 21.67 -1.05 -3.35
N SER A 42 20.60 -0.78 -2.59
CA SER A 42 20.66 -0.39 -1.19
C SER A 42 20.23 -1.52 -0.26
N SER A 43 20.41 -1.35 1.06
CA SER A 43 20.03 -2.37 2.04
C SER A 43 18.55 -2.78 1.93
N PRO A 44 18.22 -4.07 2.10
CA PRO A 44 16.85 -4.57 2.10
C PRO A 44 15.92 -3.77 3.00
N ARG A 45 14.87 -3.21 2.40
CA ARG A 45 13.83 -2.44 3.09
C ARG A 45 12.43 -2.70 2.53
N VAL A 46 11.44 -2.53 3.40
CA VAL A 46 10.02 -2.45 3.04
C VAL A 46 9.55 -1.05 3.36
N GLN A 47 9.00 -0.35 2.37
CA GLN A 47 8.36 0.94 2.54
C GLN A 47 6.85 0.74 2.61
N LEU A 48 6.23 1.15 3.73
CA LEU A 48 4.77 1.18 3.83
C LEU A 48 4.19 2.36 3.06
N VAL A 49 3.11 2.12 2.31
CA VAL A 49 2.42 3.13 1.49
C VAL A 49 0.94 3.29 1.86
N TYR A 50 0.37 2.33 2.58
CA TYR A 50 -0.98 2.38 3.12
C TYR A 50 -1.05 1.68 4.50
N PRO A 51 -1.77 2.23 5.49
CA PRO A 51 -2.51 3.50 5.46
C PRO A 51 -1.57 4.70 5.30
N ALA A 52 -2.08 5.82 4.78
CA ALA A 52 -1.25 7.01 4.52
C ALA A 52 -0.48 7.50 5.76
N ARG A 53 -1.04 7.30 6.97
CA ARG A 53 -0.38 7.62 8.24
C ARG A 53 0.87 6.78 8.47
N ALA A 54 0.83 5.49 8.13
CA ALA A 54 2.01 4.62 8.16
C ALA A 54 3.05 5.02 7.10
N ALA A 55 2.62 5.60 5.98
CA ALA A 55 3.52 6.13 4.96
C ALA A 55 4.20 7.45 5.38
N ASP A 56 3.48 8.36 6.05
CA ASP A 56 4.00 9.66 6.52
C ASP A 56 4.95 9.52 7.72
N MET A 57 4.72 8.51 8.56
CA MET A 57 5.61 8.19 9.69
C MET A 57 6.97 7.60 9.25
N SER A 58 7.18 7.35 7.96
CA SER A 58 8.48 6.97 7.40
C SER A 58 9.51 8.11 7.34
N ILE A 59 9.13 9.34 7.68
CA ILE A 59 10.07 10.49 7.81
C ILE A 59 11.09 10.28 8.95
N GLY A 60 10.91 9.28 9.81
CA GLY A 60 11.89 8.96 10.85
C GLY A 60 12.12 7.49 11.17
N GLY A 61 11.50 6.52 10.47
CA GLY A 61 11.67 5.05 10.62
C GLY A 61 11.38 4.42 12.00
N THR A 62 11.56 5.19 13.07
CA THR A 62 11.64 4.80 14.47
C THR A 62 10.24 4.71 15.08
N ILE A 63 9.32 5.58 14.65
CA ILE A 63 7.95 5.61 15.19
C ILE A 63 7.12 4.46 14.61
N THR A 64 7.20 4.18 13.31
CA THR A 64 6.54 3.01 12.71
C THR A 64 7.06 1.72 13.30
N ALA A 65 8.38 1.59 13.47
CA ALA A 65 8.98 0.45 14.13
C ALA A 65 8.40 0.29 15.54
N SER A 66 8.39 1.34 16.38
CA SER A 66 7.88 1.24 17.75
C SER A 66 6.39 0.86 17.87
N ILE A 67 5.55 1.22 16.89
CA ILE A 67 4.12 0.87 16.90
C ILE A 67 3.90 -0.57 16.44
N LEU A 68 4.74 -1.03 15.51
CA LEU A 68 4.67 -2.38 14.95
C LEU A 68 5.53 -3.39 15.74
N GLU A 69 6.39 -2.91 16.64
CA GLU A 69 7.29 -3.71 17.45
C GLU A 69 6.49 -4.66 18.36
N GLY A 70 6.84 -5.95 18.30
CA GLY A 70 6.13 -7.00 19.05
C GLY A 70 4.73 -7.31 18.51
N THR A 71 4.36 -6.78 17.34
CA THR A 71 3.15 -7.18 16.62
C THR A 71 3.46 -8.24 15.58
N SER A 72 2.51 -9.14 15.34
CA SER A 72 2.63 -10.18 14.32
C SER A 72 2.01 -9.72 13.00
N VAL A 73 2.65 -10.07 11.89
CA VAL A 73 2.18 -9.72 10.54
C VAL A 73 2.12 -10.95 9.64
N ALA A 74 0.97 -11.14 8.98
CA ALA A 74 0.85 -12.04 7.84
C ALA A 74 1.21 -11.27 6.57
N VAL A 75 2.10 -11.82 5.73
CA VAL A 75 2.57 -11.15 4.51
C VAL A 75 2.16 -11.95 3.28
N LEU A 76 1.53 -11.28 2.32
CA LEU A 76 1.29 -11.80 0.99
C LEU A 76 2.11 -11.00 -0.02
N ASP A 77 3.10 -11.67 -0.59
CA ASP A 77 4.00 -11.13 -1.62
C ASP A 77 3.53 -11.58 -3.01
N SER A 78 3.24 -10.62 -3.88
CA SER A 78 2.71 -10.89 -5.22
C SER A 78 2.90 -9.69 -6.16
N SER A 79 2.76 -9.92 -7.46
CA SER A 79 2.81 -8.86 -8.47
C SER A 79 1.55 -8.00 -8.51
N PHE A 80 0.44 -8.45 -7.91
CA PHE A 80 -0.84 -7.75 -7.81
C PHE A 80 -1.30 -7.08 -9.13
N ASN A 81 -1.40 -7.84 -10.20
CA ASN A 81 -1.69 -7.34 -11.55
C ASN A 81 -2.93 -8.00 -12.18
N PRO A 82 -4.15 -7.63 -11.77
CA PRO A 82 -4.52 -6.80 -10.61
C PRO A 82 -4.60 -7.61 -9.30
N PRO A 83 -4.66 -6.96 -8.12
CA PRO A 83 -5.05 -7.65 -6.89
C PRO A 83 -6.52 -8.08 -6.96
N THR A 84 -6.88 -9.15 -6.26
CA THR A 84 -8.22 -9.75 -6.32
C THR A 84 -8.72 -10.13 -4.92
N CYS A 85 -10.03 -10.40 -4.79
CA CYS A 85 -10.62 -10.87 -3.53
C CYS A 85 -10.00 -12.19 -3.04
N ALA A 86 -9.49 -13.04 -3.93
CA ALA A 86 -8.82 -14.29 -3.54
C ALA A 86 -7.51 -14.00 -2.77
N HIS A 87 -6.73 -13.02 -3.21
CA HIS A 87 -5.53 -12.58 -2.49
C HIS A 87 -5.88 -12.15 -1.06
N MET A 88 -6.93 -11.35 -0.92
CA MET A 88 -7.36 -10.84 0.37
C MET A 88 -7.93 -11.94 1.28
N HIS A 89 -8.75 -12.83 0.73
CA HIS A 89 -9.28 -13.97 1.46
C HIS A 89 -8.16 -14.85 2.01
N MET A 90 -7.18 -15.21 1.18
CA MET A 90 -6.03 -15.99 1.60
C MET A 90 -5.24 -15.31 2.73
N LEU A 91 -4.97 -14.01 2.59
CA LEU A 91 -4.24 -13.24 3.60
C LEU A 91 -5.02 -13.12 4.93
N ARG A 92 -6.34 -12.91 4.86
CA ARG A 92 -7.23 -12.92 6.03
C ARG A 92 -7.22 -14.25 6.74
N THR A 93 -7.43 -15.35 6.00
CA THR A 93 -7.46 -16.69 6.58
C THR A 93 -6.16 -17.05 7.27
N VAL A 94 -5.01 -16.68 6.70
CA VAL A 94 -3.70 -16.87 7.34
C VAL A 94 -3.59 -16.01 8.60
N ALA A 95 -3.94 -14.73 8.54
CA ALA A 95 -3.87 -13.85 9.69
C ALA A 95 -4.75 -14.33 10.86
N GLU A 96 -5.99 -14.72 10.58
CA GLU A 96 -6.91 -15.26 11.58
C GLU A 96 -6.41 -16.58 12.16
N ARG A 97 -5.93 -17.50 11.31
CA ARG A 97 -5.43 -18.81 11.73
C ARG A 97 -4.22 -18.72 12.65
N PHE A 98 -3.34 -17.75 12.43
CA PHE A 98 -2.10 -17.59 13.19
C PHE A 98 -2.13 -16.41 14.17
N GLY A 99 -3.28 -15.74 14.34
CA GLY A 99 -3.41 -14.60 15.25
C GLY A 99 -2.55 -13.39 14.87
N ALA A 100 -2.32 -13.16 13.58
CA ALA A 100 -1.54 -12.02 13.10
C ALA A 100 -2.30 -10.70 13.34
N SER A 101 -1.66 -9.73 14.01
CA SER A 101 -2.24 -8.39 14.26
C SER A 101 -2.42 -7.59 12.97
N HIS A 102 -1.53 -7.78 12.01
CA HIS A 102 -1.51 -7.06 10.75
C HIS A 102 -1.50 -8.00 9.54
N ARG A 103 -2.02 -7.48 8.42
CA ARG A 103 -2.01 -8.12 7.11
C ARG A 103 -1.24 -7.21 6.16
N LEU A 104 -0.24 -7.71 5.46
CA LEU A 104 0.57 -6.91 4.54
C LEU A 104 0.48 -7.45 3.12
N LEU A 105 -0.02 -6.62 2.20
CA LEU A 105 0.16 -6.81 0.76
C LEU A 105 1.51 -6.20 0.35
N LEU A 106 2.46 -7.03 -0.08
CA LEU A 106 3.82 -6.61 -0.41
C LEU A 106 4.09 -6.72 -1.92
N LEU A 107 4.36 -5.58 -2.56
CA LEU A 107 4.73 -5.52 -3.98
C LEU A 107 6.25 -5.40 -4.14
N ALA A 108 6.88 -6.37 -4.79
CA ALA A 108 8.26 -6.23 -5.26
C ALA A 108 8.30 -5.43 -6.57
N THR A 109 9.12 -4.37 -6.64
CA THR A 109 9.26 -3.53 -7.85
C THR A 109 10.00 -4.25 -8.97
N GLN A 110 10.84 -5.22 -8.60
CA GLN A 110 11.53 -6.12 -9.50
C GLN A 110 11.09 -7.55 -9.13
N ASN A 111 10.28 -8.17 -9.98
CA ASN A 111 10.14 -9.63 -9.94
C ASN A 111 11.23 -10.19 -10.84
N ALA A 112 12.04 -11.11 -10.30
CA ALA A 112 13.28 -11.59 -10.91
C ALA A 112 13.14 -12.10 -12.37
N ASP A 113 11.91 -12.41 -12.82
CA ASP A 113 11.73 -13.27 -13.99
C ASP A 113 10.79 -12.70 -15.09
N LYS A 114 10.20 -11.50 -14.94
CA LYS A 114 9.18 -11.03 -15.93
C LYS A 114 9.21 -9.52 -16.20
N PRO A 115 9.19 -9.09 -17.49
CA PRO A 115 8.95 -7.69 -17.84
C PRO A 115 7.59 -7.24 -17.30
N VAL A 116 7.48 -5.96 -16.93
CA VAL A 116 6.22 -5.37 -16.45
C VAL A 116 5.24 -5.30 -17.62
N VAL A 117 4.34 -6.29 -17.70
CA VAL A 117 3.22 -6.33 -18.66
C VAL A 117 1.92 -5.98 -17.93
N GLY A 118 1.04 -5.20 -18.57
CA GLY A 118 -0.25 -4.80 -17.99
C GLY A 118 -0.13 -3.55 -17.13
N ALA A 119 -0.70 -3.57 -15.92
CA ALA A 119 -0.77 -2.39 -15.06
C ALA A 119 0.63 -1.95 -14.58
N SER A 120 0.86 -0.63 -14.52
CA SER A 120 2.07 -0.03 -13.95
C SER A 120 2.17 -0.29 -12.43
N LEU A 121 3.37 -0.16 -11.85
CA LEU A 121 3.54 -0.32 -10.40
C LEU A 121 2.64 0.64 -9.61
N VAL A 122 2.50 1.90 -10.05
CA VAL A 122 1.60 2.88 -9.44
C VAL A 122 0.14 2.40 -9.50
N GLN A 123 -0.32 1.91 -10.66
CA GLN A 123 -1.68 1.38 -10.79
C GLN A 123 -1.92 0.18 -9.88
N ARG A 124 -0.94 -0.70 -9.74
CA ARG A 124 -1.02 -1.85 -8.82
C ARG A 124 -1.15 -1.39 -7.37
N LEU A 125 -0.37 -0.38 -6.95
CA LEU A 125 -0.48 0.20 -5.61
C LEU A 125 -1.82 0.89 -5.36
N GLN A 126 -2.35 1.60 -6.36
CA GLN A 126 -3.69 2.18 -6.30
C GLN A 126 -4.75 1.08 -6.09
N MET A 127 -4.67 -0.02 -6.85
CA MET A 127 -5.59 -1.15 -6.69
C MET A 127 -5.42 -1.88 -5.35
N MET A 128 -4.18 -2.02 -4.85
CA MET A 128 -3.90 -2.59 -3.53
C MET A 128 -4.50 -1.72 -2.41
N GLU A 129 -4.35 -0.39 -2.47
CA GLU A 129 -4.97 0.52 -1.51
C GLU A 129 -6.50 0.42 -1.56
N LEU A 130 -7.11 0.37 -2.74
CA LEU A 130 -8.56 0.21 -2.88
C LEU A 130 -9.02 -1.10 -2.26
N LEU A 131 -8.30 -2.21 -2.51
CA LEU A 131 -8.60 -3.50 -1.92
C LEU A 131 -8.45 -3.46 -0.40
N ALA A 132 -7.37 -2.87 0.14
CA ALA A 132 -7.13 -2.76 1.58
C ALA A 132 -8.15 -1.86 2.29
N ARG A 133 -8.63 -0.80 1.64
CA ARG A 133 -9.65 0.12 2.18
C ARG A 133 -11.04 -0.49 2.21
N ALA A 134 -11.34 -1.43 1.30
CA ALA A 134 -12.61 -2.16 1.29
C ALA A 134 -12.74 -3.15 2.47
N GLU A 135 -11.65 -3.38 3.20
CA GLU A 135 -11.59 -4.27 4.35
C GLU A 135 -12.19 -3.65 5.61
N VAL A 136 -12.88 -4.47 6.40
CA VAL A 136 -13.35 -4.06 7.73
C VAL A 136 -12.22 -4.27 8.75
N GLY A 137 -11.96 -3.22 9.55
CA GLY A 137 -10.85 -3.19 10.51
C GLY A 137 -9.53 -2.87 9.82
N GLU A 138 -9.00 -1.67 10.05
CA GLU A 138 -7.82 -1.03 9.41
C GLU A 138 -6.47 -1.75 9.66
N SER A 139 -6.44 -3.08 9.63
CA SER A 139 -5.26 -3.92 9.87
C SER A 139 -4.54 -4.34 8.58
N THR A 140 -5.09 -4.01 7.41
CA THR A 140 -4.49 -4.31 6.11
C THR A 140 -3.60 -3.16 5.64
N LEU A 141 -2.31 -3.47 5.52
CA LEU A 141 -1.23 -2.60 5.09
C LEU A 141 -0.87 -2.89 3.63
N CYS A 142 -0.37 -1.87 2.93
CA CYS A 142 0.29 -2.05 1.64
C CYS A 142 1.74 -1.58 1.75
N GLY A 143 2.65 -2.38 1.23
CA GLY A 143 4.08 -2.07 1.22
C GLY A 143 4.73 -2.40 -0.11
N ILE A 144 5.90 -1.81 -0.31
CA ILE A 144 6.75 -2.03 -1.48
C ILE A 144 8.16 -2.38 -1.05
N THR A 145 8.86 -3.14 -1.89
CA THR A 145 10.27 -3.47 -1.73
C THR A 145 10.95 -3.56 -3.09
N ALA A 146 12.24 -3.24 -3.15
CA ALA A 146 13.02 -3.43 -4.36
C ALA A 146 13.65 -4.83 -4.45
N HIS A 147 13.77 -5.52 -3.31
CA HIS A 147 14.53 -6.76 -3.20
C HIS A 147 13.66 -7.97 -3.58
N PRO A 148 14.06 -8.78 -4.58
CA PRO A 148 13.22 -9.87 -5.09
C PRO A 148 13.24 -11.12 -4.20
N LEU A 149 14.33 -11.35 -3.45
CA LEU A 149 14.54 -12.57 -2.68
C LEU A 149 13.73 -12.56 -1.38
N PHE A 150 13.12 -13.70 -1.05
CA PHE A 150 12.35 -13.85 0.19
C PHE A 150 13.19 -13.61 1.45
N VAL A 151 14.47 -13.98 1.45
CA VAL A 151 15.37 -13.75 2.59
C VAL A 151 15.58 -12.26 2.86
N ASP A 152 15.77 -11.45 1.82
CA ASP A 152 15.94 -10.01 1.93
C ASP A 152 14.68 -9.34 2.45
N LYS A 153 13.52 -9.77 1.92
CA LYS A 153 12.20 -9.31 2.39
C LYS A 153 12.00 -9.65 3.87
N ALA A 154 12.32 -10.87 4.29
CA ALA A 154 12.20 -11.30 5.68
C ALA A 154 13.12 -10.48 6.61
N MET A 155 14.36 -10.22 6.20
CA MET A 155 15.29 -9.36 6.95
C MET A 155 14.75 -7.93 7.09
N ALA A 156 14.21 -7.37 6.01
CA ALA A 156 13.60 -6.04 6.03
C ALA A 156 12.37 -5.97 6.94
N LEU A 157 11.52 -6.99 6.92
CA LEU A 157 10.33 -7.08 7.77
C LEU A 157 10.68 -7.25 9.25
N ARG A 158 11.69 -8.07 9.59
CA ARG A 158 12.17 -8.18 10.97
C ARG A 158 12.67 -6.86 11.53
N ARG A 159 13.35 -6.04 10.72
CA ARG A 159 13.74 -4.68 11.15
C ARG A 159 12.55 -3.76 11.41
N LEU A 160 11.42 -4.00 10.74
CA LEU A 160 10.22 -3.17 10.86
C LEU A 160 9.31 -3.60 12.03
N TYR A 161 9.26 -4.90 12.34
CA TYR A 161 8.36 -5.48 13.37
C TYR A 161 9.09 -5.97 14.64
N GLY A 162 10.43 -6.00 14.63
CA GLY A 162 11.23 -6.62 15.68
C GLY A 162 11.27 -8.15 15.57
N ASP A 163 11.87 -8.81 16.57
CA ASP A 163 11.99 -10.27 16.68
C ASP A 163 10.72 -10.91 17.31
N GLY A 164 9.54 -10.41 16.94
CA GLY A 164 8.24 -10.84 17.50
C GLY A 164 7.99 -12.35 17.53
#